data_AF-A0A969LM48-F1
#
_entry.id   AF-A0A969LM48-F1
#
_cell.length_a   1.000
_cell.length_b   1.000
_cell.length_c   1.000
_cell.angle_alpha   90.00
_cell.angle_beta   90.00
_cell.angle_gamma   90.00
#
_symmetry.space_group_name_H-M   'P 1'
#
loop_
_entity.id
_entity.type
_entity.pdbx_description
1 polymer ?
#
loop_
_entity_poly.entity_id
_entity_poly.type
_entity_poly.pdbx_seq_one_letter_code
_entity_poly.pdbx_strand_id
1 'polypeptide(L)'
;MLRLPSAFSKPDECLQTDAVLGLPVATFNNVNYNQATDFLDPRADWTIGRTGTPFLDWGVHEDSWVRDGGYCGFLSPKKNQFHKAQLNTLSTASGWSNAPNAIDIPFIRYSDVLLMAAECEIETNGNLSRARDLINQVRARAGKYVQGTGVSEATISQALPVPVAGIVTGTSNGSQYKIGEYPAAGWTQSVARDAVRWERRLELAMEGYRLFDLRRLGY
;
A
#
# COMPACT_ATOMS: atom_id res chain seq x y z
N MET A 1 -25.25 -21.14 5.44
CA MET A 1 -23.87 -20.77 5.04
C MET A 1 -23.87 -19.26 4.83
N LEU A 2 -23.40 -18.49 5.81
CA LEU A 2 -23.40 -17.02 5.74
C LEU A 2 -22.45 -16.61 4.62
N ARG A 3 -22.98 -16.15 3.48
CA ARG A 3 -22.17 -15.49 2.45
C ARG A 3 -21.59 -14.24 3.09
N LEU A 4 -20.27 -14.23 3.31
CA LEU A 4 -19.58 -12.99 3.67
C LEU A 4 -19.86 -11.97 2.56
N PRO A 5 -20.21 -10.71 2.90
CA PRO A 5 -20.47 -9.68 1.90
C PRO A 5 -19.28 -9.54 0.96
N SER A 6 -19.54 -9.20 -0.30
CA SER A 6 -18.56 -8.92 -1.39
C SER A 6 -17.56 -7.79 -1.10
N ALA A 7 -17.48 -7.31 0.14
CA ALA A 7 -16.60 -6.25 0.60
C ALA A 7 -15.17 -6.74 0.94
N PHE A 8 -14.92 -8.05 0.94
CA PHE A 8 -13.59 -8.63 1.20
C PHE A 8 -12.80 -9.01 -0.07
N SER A 9 -13.38 -8.89 -1.27
CA SER A 9 -12.77 -9.40 -2.50
C SER A 9 -11.91 -8.38 -3.28
N LYS A 10 -11.70 -7.16 -2.78
CA LYS A 10 -11.14 -6.06 -3.61
C LYS A 10 -10.17 -5.12 -2.87
N PRO A 11 -9.01 -5.62 -2.41
CA PRO A 11 -8.02 -4.82 -1.68
C PRO A 11 -7.30 -3.75 -2.50
N ASP A 12 -7.31 -3.83 -3.83
CA ASP A 12 -6.81 -2.80 -4.75
C ASP A 12 -7.64 -1.51 -4.69
N GLU A 13 -8.96 -1.63 -4.51
CA GLU A 13 -9.86 -0.48 -4.38
C GLU A 13 -9.43 0.42 -3.21
N CYS A 14 -8.99 -0.15 -2.08
CA CYS A 14 -8.63 0.64 -0.91
C CYS A 14 -7.33 1.45 -1.04
N LEU A 15 -6.59 1.26 -2.14
CA LEU A 15 -5.38 2.01 -2.49
C LEU A 15 -5.65 3.07 -3.58
N GLN A 16 -6.89 3.23 -4.02
CA GLN A 16 -7.27 4.30 -4.96
C GLN A 16 -7.07 5.69 -4.35
N THR A 17 -6.73 6.63 -5.22
CA THR A 17 -6.54 8.03 -4.85
C THR A 17 -7.42 8.95 -5.68
N ASP A 18 -7.77 10.11 -5.12
CA ASP A 18 -8.58 11.08 -5.82
C ASP A 18 -7.79 11.76 -6.95
N ALA A 19 -8.50 12.10 -8.03
CA ALA A 19 -7.88 12.67 -9.22
C ALA A 19 -7.36 14.11 -9.04
N VAL A 20 -7.68 14.80 -7.94
CA VAL A 20 -7.30 16.19 -7.71
C VAL A 20 -6.01 16.24 -6.89
N LEU A 21 -6.05 15.72 -5.66
CA LEU A 21 -4.98 15.82 -4.67
C LEU A 21 -4.19 14.52 -4.49
N GLY A 22 -4.65 13.40 -5.03
CA GLY A 22 -4.00 12.11 -4.82
C GLY A 22 -4.10 11.61 -3.37
N LEU A 23 -5.17 11.98 -2.66
CA LEU A 23 -5.49 11.52 -1.31
C LEU A 23 -6.34 10.23 -1.36
N PRO A 24 -6.34 9.42 -0.30
CA PRO A 24 -7.13 8.18 -0.26
C PRO A 24 -8.64 8.43 -0.46
N VAL A 25 -9.29 7.59 -1.28
CA VAL A 25 -10.73 7.70 -1.56
C VAL A 25 -11.54 6.93 -0.53
N ALA A 26 -12.45 7.61 0.18
CA ALA A 26 -13.27 6.98 1.23
C ALA A 26 -14.33 5.99 0.69
N THR A 27 -14.71 6.11 -0.59
CA THR A 27 -15.74 5.30 -1.25
C THR A 27 -15.19 4.10 -2.03
N PHE A 28 -13.96 3.68 -1.73
CA PHE A 28 -13.23 2.64 -2.46
C PHE A 28 -14.05 1.38 -2.80
N ASN A 29 -14.95 0.92 -1.91
CA ASN A 29 -15.74 -0.29 -2.15
C ASN A 29 -16.98 -0.11 -3.06
N ASN A 30 -17.23 1.10 -3.57
CA ASN A 30 -18.46 1.39 -4.33
C ASN A 30 -18.32 1.07 -5.83
N VAL A 31 -17.10 1.13 -6.38
CA VAL A 31 -16.83 0.97 -7.81
C VAL A 31 -15.53 0.19 -8.00
N ASN A 32 -15.55 -0.76 -8.95
CA ASN A 32 -14.36 -1.53 -9.32
C ASN A 32 -13.25 -0.60 -9.82
N TYR A 33 -12.03 -0.83 -9.33
CA TYR A 33 -10.84 -0.21 -9.88
C TYR A 33 -10.69 -0.49 -11.38
N ASN A 34 -10.44 0.56 -12.14
CA ASN A 34 -10.08 0.51 -13.54
C ASN A 34 -8.66 1.03 -13.75
N GLN A 35 -7.74 0.12 -14.08
CA GLN A 35 -6.32 0.42 -14.28
C GLN A 35 -6.05 1.54 -15.29
N ALA A 36 -6.90 1.68 -16.31
CA ALA A 36 -6.70 2.63 -17.38
C ALA A 36 -7.12 4.07 -17.03
N THR A 37 -7.99 4.25 -16.03
CA THR A 37 -8.61 5.56 -15.73
C THR A 37 -8.41 6.02 -14.30
N ASP A 38 -8.21 5.09 -13.38
CA ASP A 38 -8.21 5.39 -11.95
C ASP A 38 -6.78 5.54 -11.44
N PHE A 39 -6.60 6.48 -10.52
CA PHE A 39 -5.32 6.72 -9.87
C PHE A 39 -5.12 5.81 -8.67
N LEU A 40 -3.89 5.34 -8.50
CA LEU A 40 -3.50 4.44 -7.42
C LEU A 40 -2.35 5.04 -6.58
N ASP A 41 -2.37 4.74 -5.29
CA ASP A 41 -1.23 5.03 -4.41
C ASP A 41 -0.05 4.11 -4.79
N PRO A 42 1.18 4.64 -4.98
CA PRO A 42 2.37 3.85 -5.32
C PRO A 42 2.65 2.66 -4.39
N ARG A 43 2.20 2.70 -3.12
CA ARG A 43 2.35 1.59 -2.18
C ARG A 43 1.63 0.31 -2.61
N ALA A 44 0.65 0.41 -3.51
CA ALA A 44 -0.04 -0.75 -4.04
C ALA A 44 0.92 -1.74 -4.68
N ASP A 45 1.89 -1.25 -5.46
CA ASP A 45 2.86 -2.09 -6.17
C ASP A 45 3.79 -2.85 -5.23
N TRP A 46 4.02 -2.33 -4.03
CA TRP A 46 4.85 -2.97 -3.01
C TRP A 46 4.04 -3.85 -2.05
N THR A 47 2.72 -3.72 -2.07
CA THR A 47 1.83 -4.42 -1.13
C THR A 47 1.17 -5.64 -1.77
N ILE A 48 0.71 -5.50 -3.01
CA ILE A 48 -0.07 -6.50 -3.73
C ILE A 48 0.50 -6.78 -5.13
N GLY A 49 0.45 -8.04 -5.54
CA GLY A 49 0.57 -8.45 -6.93
C GLY A 49 -0.76 -8.28 -7.63
N ARG A 50 -0.75 -7.56 -8.75
CA ARG A 50 -1.91 -7.32 -9.61
C ARG A 50 -1.62 -7.84 -11.01
N THR A 51 -2.62 -8.39 -11.67
CA THR A 51 -2.53 -8.88 -13.04
C THR A 51 -1.91 -7.82 -13.96
N GLY A 52 -0.93 -8.23 -14.77
CA GLY A 52 -0.27 -7.33 -15.72
C GLY A 52 0.74 -6.35 -15.10
N THR A 53 0.99 -6.44 -13.79
CA THR A 53 2.00 -5.61 -13.10
C THR A 53 3.20 -6.45 -12.64
N PRO A 54 4.42 -5.89 -12.60
CA PRO A 54 5.58 -6.59 -12.07
C PRO A 54 5.40 -7.11 -10.64
N PHE A 55 5.98 -8.27 -10.35
CA PHE A 55 5.98 -8.93 -9.05
C PHE A 55 7.40 -9.26 -8.57
N LEU A 56 7.98 -8.35 -7.78
CA LEU A 56 9.42 -8.34 -7.49
C LEU A 56 10.24 -8.64 -8.78
N ASP A 57 11.20 -9.55 -8.72
CA ASP A 57 11.99 -10.06 -9.84
C ASP A 57 11.44 -11.37 -10.44
N TRP A 58 10.21 -11.75 -10.11
CA TRP A 58 9.56 -12.95 -10.65
C TRP A 58 9.03 -12.76 -12.08
N GLY A 59 8.87 -11.51 -12.52
CA GLY A 59 8.26 -11.13 -13.79
C GLY A 59 6.92 -10.43 -13.59
N VAL A 60 6.08 -10.45 -14.63
CA VAL A 60 4.73 -9.87 -14.58
C VAL A 60 3.79 -10.87 -13.90
N HIS A 61 2.99 -10.40 -12.95
CA HIS A 61 1.99 -11.21 -12.26
C HIS A 61 0.86 -11.60 -13.22
N GLU A 62 0.50 -12.87 -13.21
CA GLU A 62 -0.56 -13.44 -14.05
C GLU A 62 -1.65 -14.09 -13.21
N ASP A 63 -2.88 -14.06 -13.71
CA ASP A 63 -4.03 -14.74 -13.09
C ASP A 63 -3.80 -16.24 -12.93
N SER A 64 -3.00 -16.83 -13.82
CA SER A 64 -2.61 -18.25 -13.83
C SER A 64 -1.80 -18.66 -12.59
N TRP A 65 -1.21 -17.70 -11.86
CA TRP A 65 -0.44 -17.96 -10.64
C TRP A 65 -1.36 -18.21 -9.44
N VAL A 66 -2.64 -17.84 -9.55
CA VAL A 66 -3.65 -18.10 -8.53
C VAL A 66 -4.30 -19.45 -8.80
N ARG A 67 -4.23 -20.37 -7.84
CA ARG A 67 -4.78 -21.73 -7.93
C ARG A 67 -6.24 -21.79 -8.40
N ASP A 68 -7.09 -20.91 -7.89
CA ASP A 68 -8.50 -20.78 -8.25
C ASP A 68 -8.94 -19.33 -8.06
N GLY A 69 -8.88 -18.52 -9.12
CA GLY A 69 -9.21 -17.09 -9.05
C GLY A 69 -10.67 -16.80 -8.66
N GLY A 70 -11.60 -17.71 -8.97
CA GLY A 70 -13.00 -17.56 -8.60
C GLY A 70 -13.24 -17.67 -7.09
N TYR A 71 -12.43 -18.47 -6.40
CA TYR A 71 -12.49 -18.64 -4.95
C TYR A 71 -11.52 -17.71 -4.19
N CYS A 72 -10.31 -17.51 -4.71
CA CYS A 72 -9.22 -16.83 -4.01
C CYS A 72 -9.11 -15.33 -4.34
N GLY A 73 -9.75 -14.86 -5.42
CA GLY A 73 -9.46 -13.56 -6.02
C GLY A 73 -8.11 -13.54 -6.75
N PHE A 74 -7.86 -12.50 -7.56
CA PHE A 74 -6.69 -12.44 -8.47
C PHE A 74 -5.48 -11.68 -7.91
N LEU A 75 -5.51 -11.33 -6.63
CA LEU A 75 -4.45 -10.54 -5.99
C LEU A 75 -3.58 -11.43 -5.10
N SER A 76 -2.26 -11.19 -5.14
CA SER A 76 -1.28 -11.94 -4.34
C SER A 76 -0.59 -11.02 -3.32
N PRO A 77 -0.31 -11.49 -2.08
CA PRO A 77 0.43 -10.68 -1.11
C PRO A 77 1.89 -10.54 -1.56
N LYS A 78 2.48 -9.35 -1.45
CA LYS A 78 3.87 -9.10 -1.89
C LYS A 78 4.85 -8.82 -0.75
N LYS A 79 4.45 -8.15 0.33
CA LYS A 79 5.39 -7.66 1.37
C LYS A 79 6.25 -8.72 2.06
N ASN A 80 5.76 -9.96 2.16
CA ASN A 80 6.47 -11.05 2.81
C ASN A 80 6.97 -12.11 1.81
N GLN A 81 7.06 -11.76 0.53
CA GLN A 81 7.55 -12.64 -0.53
C GLN A 81 9.02 -12.36 -0.80
N PHE A 82 9.78 -13.43 -1.01
CA PHE A 82 11.19 -13.37 -1.35
C PHE A 82 11.39 -13.15 -2.85
N HIS A 83 12.54 -12.59 -3.18
CA HIS A 83 12.96 -12.37 -4.55
C HIS A 83 13.28 -13.72 -5.21
N LYS A 84 13.00 -13.86 -6.51
CA LYS A 84 13.38 -15.04 -7.30
C LYS A 84 14.86 -15.34 -7.19
N ALA A 85 15.72 -14.32 -7.15
CA ALA A 85 17.17 -14.47 -6.94
C ALA A 85 17.54 -15.15 -5.60
N GLN A 86 16.64 -15.14 -4.62
CA GLN A 86 16.81 -15.75 -3.29
C GLN A 86 16.30 -17.20 -3.24
N LEU A 87 15.71 -17.71 -4.33
CA LEU A 87 15.20 -19.06 -4.40
C LEU A 87 16.31 -20.09 -4.17
N ASN A 88 16.10 -21.01 -3.22
CA ASN A 88 17.06 -22.06 -2.81
C ASN A 88 18.36 -21.56 -2.17
N THR A 89 18.48 -20.25 -1.89
CA THR A 89 19.64 -19.68 -1.19
C THR A 89 19.24 -19.10 0.17
N LEU A 90 18.17 -18.30 0.19
CA LEU A 90 17.53 -17.76 1.40
C LEU A 90 16.07 -18.22 1.53
N SER A 91 15.68 -19.22 0.75
CA SER A 91 14.41 -19.93 0.88
C SER A 91 14.59 -21.43 0.69
N THR A 92 13.66 -22.20 1.25
CA THR A 92 13.67 -23.66 1.19
C THR A 92 12.30 -24.19 0.81
N ALA A 93 12.27 -25.25 0.01
CA ALA A 93 11.06 -26.04 -0.19
C ALA A 93 10.70 -26.79 1.11
N SER A 94 9.46 -26.64 1.57
CA SER A 94 8.85 -27.41 2.65
C SER A 94 7.50 -27.95 2.20
N GLY A 95 7.45 -29.26 1.96
CA GLY A 95 6.25 -29.96 1.51
C GLY A 95 5.66 -29.35 0.23
N TRP A 96 4.46 -28.81 0.34
CA TRP A 96 3.71 -28.18 -0.76
C TRP A 96 4.09 -26.72 -1.02
N SER A 97 5.05 -26.14 -0.27
CA SER A 97 5.38 -24.72 -0.33
C SER A 97 6.88 -24.47 -0.50
N ASN A 98 7.24 -23.59 -1.42
CA ASN A 98 8.59 -22.99 -1.47
C ASN A 98 8.66 -21.68 -0.66
N ALA A 99 7.74 -21.52 0.29
CA ALA A 99 7.49 -20.27 0.99
C ALA A 99 8.41 -20.00 2.19
N PRO A 100 8.94 -20.99 2.94
CA PRO A 100 9.88 -20.69 4.02
C PRO A 100 11.08 -19.92 3.50
N ASN A 101 11.31 -18.74 4.06
CA ASN A 101 12.34 -17.83 3.63
C ASN A 101 12.93 -17.06 4.82
N ALA A 102 14.08 -16.42 4.60
CA ALA A 102 14.84 -15.69 5.60
C ALA A 102 14.55 -14.18 5.61
N ILE A 103 13.39 -13.73 5.12
CA ILE A 103 13.01 -12.30 5.20
C ILE A 103 12.79 -11.93 6.66
N ASP A 104 13.46 -10.86 7.08
CA ASP A 104 13.21 -10.23 8.37
C ASP A 104 11.82 -9.58 8.39
N ILE A 105 11.03 -9.91 9.41
CA ILE A 105 9.72 -9.30 9.64
C ILE A 105 9.91 -8.14 10.63
N PRO A 106 9.75 -6.88 10.19
CA PRO A 106 9.94 -5.74 11.08
C PRO A 106 8.78 -5.66 12.09
N PHE A 107 9.09 -5.87 13.38
CA PHE A 107 8.14 -5.67 14.47
C PHE A 107 7.82 -4.20 14.71
N ILE A 108 8.77 -3.31 14.49
CA ILE A 108 8.58 -1.86 14.54
C ILE A 108 9.45 -1.26 13.44
N ARG A 109 8.89 -0.36 12.65
CA ARG A 109 9.61 0.39 11.61
C ARG A 109 9.38 1.87 11.77
N TYR A 110 10.31 2.67 11.24
CA TYR A 110 10.33 4.11 11.49
C TYR A 110 9.03 4.83 11.07
N SER A 111 8.42 4.44 9.95
CA SER A 111 7.14 5.02 9.54
C SER A 111 6.00 4.74 10.52
N ASP A 112 5.99 3.59 11.19
CA ASP A 112 4.98 3.31 12.24
C ASP A 112 5.21 4.25 13.43
N VAL A 113 6.47 4.48 13.82
CA VAL A 113 6.83 5.48 14.85
C VAL A 113 6.35 6.89 14.47
N LEU A 114 6.56 7.31 13.21
CA LEU A 114 6.06 8.61 12.73
C LEU A 114 4.54 8.70 12.80
N LEU A 115 3.83 7.65 12.40
CA LEU A 115 2.37 7.62 12.41
C LEU A 115 1.79 7.54 13.83
N MET A 116 2.43 6.81 14.75
CA MET A 116 2.08 6.82 16.17
C MET A 116 2.28 8.20 16.78
N ALA A 117 3.41 8.86 16.49
CA ALA A 117 3.67 10.22 16.95
C ALA A 117 2.64 11.21 16.38
N ALA A 118 2.30 11.11 15.09
CA ALA A 118 1.25 11.92 14.48
C ALA A 118 -0.11 11.70 15.16
N GLU A 119 -0.47 10.45 15.43
CA GLU A 119 -1.71 10.12 16.13
C GLU A 119 -1.74 10.69 17.55
N CYS A 120 -0.63 10.65 18.31
CA CYS A 120 -0.56 11.29 19.62
C CYS A 120 -0.75 12.80 19.56
N GLU A 121 -0.10 13.49 18.62
CA GLU A 121 -0.25 14.94 18.41
C GLU A 121 -1.69 15.30 18.06
N ILE A 122 -2.36 14.45 17.26
CA ILE A 122 -3.78 14.60 16.93
C ILE A 122 -4.63 14.39 18.18
N GLU A 123 -4.57 13.23 18.82
CA GLU A 123 -5.51 12.87 19.89
C GLU A 123 -5.36 13.71 21.16
N THR A 124 -4.19 14.29 21.41
CA THR A 124 -3.96 15.25 22.50
C THR A 124 -4.44 16.67 22.17
N ASN A 125 -4.94 16.90 20.95
CA ASN A 125 -5.19 18.23 20.39
C ASN A 125 -3.96 19.16 20.54
N GLY A 126 -2.76 18.58 20.42
CA GLY A 126 -1.49 19.26 20.62
C GLY A 126 -1.09 20.08 19.40
N ASN A 127 -0.23 19.54 18.55
CA ASN A 127 0.25 20.22 17.35
C ASN A 127 -0.23 19.53 16.06
N LEU A 128 -1.40 19.94 15.56
CA LEU A 128 -1.96 19.41 14.32
C LEU A 128 -1.08 19.67 13.08
N SER A 129 -0.33 20.77 13.05
CA SER A 129 0.61 21.02 11.95
C SER A 129 1.73 19.99 11.94
N ARG A 130 2.30 19.69 13.12
CA ARG A 130 3.33 18.66 13.25
C ARG A 130 2.82 17.29 12.86
N ALA A 131 1.59 16.94 13.27
CA ALA A 131 0.98 15.67 12.87
C ALA A 131 0.88 15.53 11.34
N ARG A 132 0.45 16.61 10.67
CA ARG A 132 0.40 16.68 9.19
C ARG A 132 1.78 16.47 8.57
N ASP A 133 2.80 17.16 9.11
CA ASP A 133 4.16 17.08 8.56
C ASP A 133 4.75 15.67 8.73
N LEU A 134 4.48 14.99 9.85
CA LEU A 134 4.87 13.59 10.08
C LEU A 134 4.17 12.63 9.11
N ILE A 135 2.86 12.82 8.87
CA ILE A 135 2.10 12.06 7.89
C ILE A 135 2.65 12.29 6.47
N ASN A 136 2.90 13.55 6.10
CA ASN A 136 3.41 13.91 4.78
C ASN A 136 4.82 13.38 4.53
N GLN A 137 5.67 13.21 5.56
CA GLN A 137 6.95 12.51 5.42
C GLN A 137 6.77 11.06 4.93
N VAL A 138 5.77 10.34 5.44
CA VAL A 138 5.47 8.97 5.00
C VAL A 138 4.99 8.97 3.55
N ARG A 139 4.06 9.87 3.21
CA ARG A 139 3.50 10.00 1.85
C ARG A 139 4.55 10.42 0.82
N ALA A 140 5.38 11.40 1.15
CA ALA A 140 6.48 11.86 0.28
C ALA A 140 7.49 10.74 0.00
N ARG A 141 7.77 9.87 0.98
CA ARG A 141 8.62 8.69 0.75
C ARG A 141 7.91 7.65 -0.12
N ALA A 142 6.64 7.36 0.17
CA ALA A 142 5.84 6.40 -0.59
C ALA A 142 5.73 6.79 -2.08
N GLY A 143 5.66 8.09 -2.37
CA GLY A 143 5.54 8.61 -3.73
C GLY A 143 6.79 8.55 -4.60
N LYS A 144 7.94 8.09 -4.10
CA LYS A 144 9.20 8.15 -4.87
C LYS A 144 9.33 7.04 -5.91
N TYR A 145 8.84 5.84 -5.61
CA TYR A 145 9.12 4.65 -6.41
C TYR A 145 7.90 3.74 -6.52
N VAL A 146 7.73 3.19 -7.72
CA VAL A 146 6.81 2.09 -8.03
C VAL A 146 7.61 0.87 -8.47
N GLN A 147 6.96 -0.27 -8.62
CA GLN A 147 7.66 -1.44 -9.12
C GLN A 147 7.84 -1.36 -10.63
N GLY A 148 9.09 -1.35 -11.09
CA GLY A 148 9.51 -1.46 -12.47
C GLY A 148 9.61 -2.92 -12.95
N THR A 149 9.95 -3.08 -14.23
CA THR A 149 10.03 -4.38 -14.94
C THR A 149 11.37 -5.12 -14.76
N GLY A 150 12.21 -4.66 -13.83
CA GLY A 150 13.50 -5.29 -13.57
C GLY A 150 13.39 -6.75 -13.17
N VAL A 151 14.46 -7.50 -13.43
CA VAL A 151 14.59 -8.95 -13.12
C VAL A 151 15.62 -9.22 -12.02
N SER A 152 15.97 -8.19 -11.24
CA SER A 152 16.84 -8.29 -10.08
C SER A 152 16.45 -7.24 -9.05
N GLU A 153 16.74 -7.47 -7.78
CA GLU A 153 16.45 -6.53 -6.69
C GLU A 153 16.96 -5.10 -6.98
N ALA A 154 18.12 -4.96 -7.63
CA ALA A 154 18.70 -3.66 -7.98
C ALA A 154 17.95 -2.90 -9.09
N THR A 155 17.08 -3.56 -9.86
CA THR A 155 16.45 -3.00 -11.07
C THR A 155 14.92 -3.00 -11.04
N ILE A 156 14.30 -3.56 -9.99
CA ILE A 156 12.83 -3.64 -9.87
C ILE A 156 12.18 -2.33 -9.40
N SER A 157 12.93 -1.30 -9.05
CA SER A 157 12.37 0.00 -8.65
C SER A 157 12.42 0.98 -9.81
N GLN A 158 11.28 1.63 -10.09
CA GLN A 158 11.20 2.73 -11.03
C GLN A 158 10.88 4.02 -10.27
N ALA A 159 11.69 5.06 -10.50
CA ALA A 159 11.42 6.38 -9.94
C ALA A 159 10.17 7.00 -10.58
N LEU A 160 9.31 7.56 -9.74
CA LEU A 160 8.24 8.45 -10.19
C LEU A 160 8.77 9.89 -10.33
N PRO A 161 8.07 10.75 -11.10
CA PRO A 161 8.47 12.14 -11.27
C PRO A 161 8.58 12.91 -9.95
N VAL A 162 9.39 13.97 -9.97
CA VAL A 162 9.53 14.89 -8.83
C VAL A 162 8.16 15.50 -8.50
N PRO A 163 7.77 15.58 -7.21
CA PRO A 163 6.49 16.16 -6.83
C PRO A 163 6.35 17.62 -7.28
N VAL A 164 5.18 17.98 -7.78
CA VAL A 164 4.77 19.37 -8.05
C VAL A 164 3.73 19.77 -7.02
N ALA A 165 4.00 20.82 -6.24
CA ALA A 165 3.15 21.24 -5.12
C ALA A 165 2.81 20.11 -4.12
N GLY A 166 3.78 19.23 -3.84
CA GLY A 166 3.59 18.08 -2.95
C GLY A 166 2.81 16.93 -3.56
N ILE A 167 2.53 16.96 -4.86
CA ILE A 167 1.80 15.90 -5.58
C ILE A 167 2.73 15.21 -6.59
N VAL A 168 2.83 13.89 -6.48
CA VAL A 168 3.46 13.04 -7.49
C VAL A 168 2.36 12.49 -8.40
N THR A 169 2.58 12.52 -9.71
CA THR A 169 1.73 11.86 -10.69
C THR A 169 2.64 11.19 -11.74
N GLY A 170 2.36 9.94 -12.07
CA GLY A 170 3.15 9.21 -13.06
C GLY A 170 2.46 7.94 -13.53
N THR A 171 2.97 7.36 -14.60
CA THR A 171 2.44 6.13 -15.19
C THR A 171 3.53 5.08 -15.24
N SER A 172 3.19 3.86 -14.86
CA SER A 172 4.07 2.70 -15.01
C SER A 172 3.24 1.43 -15.21
N ASN A 173 3.69 0.55 -16.10
CA ASN A 173 3.08 -0.76 -16.35
C ASN A 173 1.55 -0.69 -16.54
N GLY A 174 1.09 0.26 -17.35
CA GLY A 174 -0.33 0.50 -17.63
C GLY A 174 -1.13 1.13 -16.49
N SER A 175 -0.57 1.29 -15.29
CA SER A 175 -1.24 1.89 -14.13
C SER A 175 -0.93 3.38 -14.01
N GLN A 176 -1.93 4.14 -13.59
CA GLN A 176 -1.79 5.56 -13.26
C GLN A 176 -1.59 5.72 -11.75
N TYR A 177 -0.52 6.41 -11.37
CA TYR A 177 -0.20 6.67 -9.97
C TYR A 177 -0.38 8.14 -9.66
N LYS A 178 -1.01 8.41 -8.51
CA LYS A 178 -1.08 9.75 -7.95
C LYS A 178 -1.03 9.66 -6.44
N ILE A 179 -0.20 10.49 -5.83
CA ILE A 179 -0.11 10.60 -4.37
C ILE A 179 0.27 12.04 -4.04
N GLY A 180 -0.50 12.68 -3.17
CA GLY A 180 -0.22 14.04 -2.74
C GLY A 180 -0.17 14.21 -1.23
N GLU A 181 0.62 15.16 -0.77
CA GLU A 181 0.66 15.58 0.63
C GLU A 181 -0.66 16.21 1.08
N TYR A 182 -1.04 16.02 2.34
CA TYR A 182 -2.20 16.69 2.90
C TYR A 182 -1.95 18.21 3.01
N PRO A 183 -2.82 19.05 2.44
CA PRO A 183 -2.66 20.51 2.47
C PRO A 183 -2.92 21.06 3.88
N ALA A 184 -2.39 22.26 4.17
CA ALA A 184 -2.70 22.97 5.41
C ALA A 184 -4.14 23.49 5.41
N ALA A 185 -4.66 23.84 4.23
CA ALA A 185 -6.03 24.28 4.06
C ALA A 185 -7.02 23.16 4.43
N GLY A 186 -7.97 23.45 5.32
CA GLY A 186 -8.96 22.48 5.78
C GLY A 186 -8.42 21.44 6.76
N TRP A 187 -7.18 21.58 7.26
CA TRP A 187 -6.57 20.65 8.21
C TRP A 187 -7.16 20.82 9.61
N THR A 188 -8.30 20.16 9.84
CA THR A 188 -9.00 20.14 11.12
C THR A 188 -8.69 18.87 11.91
N GLN A 189 -9.06 18.85 13.19
CA GLN A 189 -8.96 17.68 14.05
C GLN A 189 -9.57 16.41 13.42
N SER A 190 -10.77 16.53 12.84
CA SER A 190 -11.46 15.40 12.21
C SER A 190 -10.71 14.91 10.98
N VAL A 191 -10.29 15.83 10.11
CA VAL A 191 -9.53 15.50 8.89
C VAL A 191 -8.21 14.83 9.25
N ALA A 192 -7.52 15.32 10.29
CA ALA A 192 -6.26 14.75 10.74
C ALA A 192 -6.43 13.32 11.29
N ARG A 193 -7.49 13.06 12.06
CA ARG A 193 -7.83 11.70 12.53
C ARG A 193 -8.08 10.74 11.36
N ASP A 194 -8.84 11.17 10.37
CA ASP A 194 -9.11 10.33 9.20
C ASP A 194 -7.83 10.09 8.40
N ALA A 195 -7.02 11.12 8.20
CA ALA A 195 -5.74 11.03 7.52
C ALA A 195 -4.79 10.01 8.19
N VAL A 196 -4.58 10.09 9.51
CA VAL A 196 -3.66 9.15 10.19
C VAL A 196 -4.18 7.71 10.14
N ARG A 197 -5.49 7.50 10.24
CA ARG A 197 -6.11 6.16 10.14
C ARG A 197 -5.96 5.57 8.74
N TRP A 198 -6.13 6.42 7.71
CA TRP A 198 -5.88 6.04 6.33
C TRP A 198 -4.42 5.70 6.09
N GLU A 199 -3.49 6.54 6.52
CA GLU A 199 -2.07 6.29 6.33
C GLU A 199 -1.60 5.03 7.04
N ARG A 200 -2.04 4.78 8.28
CA ARG A 200 -1.73 3.51 8.97
C ARG A 200 -2.25 2.30 8.19
N ARG A 201 -3.46 2.39 7.64
CA ARG A 201 -4.04 1.30 6.82
C ARG A 201 -3.21 1.00 5.58
N LEU A 202 -2.85 2.02 4.82
CA LEU A 202 -2.13 1.86 3.54
C LEU A 202 -0.67 1.45 3.79
N GLU A 203 -0.01 2.17 4.68
CA GLU A 203 1.40 1.97 4.98
C GLU A 203 1.63 0.58 5.55
N LEU A 204 0.84 0.15 6.56
CA LEU A 204 1.02 -1.09 7.32
C LEU A 204 0.14 -2.25 6.81
N ALA A 205 -0.40 -2.15 5.59
CA ALA A 205 -1.18 -3.21 4.97
C ALA A 205 -0.40 -4.53 4.94
N MET A 206 -1.04 -5.67 5.22
CA MET A 206 -0.42 -7.01 5.25
C MET A 206 0.66 -7.23 6.34
N GLU A 207 0.77 -6.34 7.32
CA GLU A 207 1.76 -6.44 8.42
C GLU A 207 1.13 -6.75 9.80
N GLY A 208 -0.16 -7.13 9.83
CA GLY A 208 -0.83 -7.59 11.07
C GLY A 208 -1.37 -6.49 12.01
N TYR A 209 -1.16 -5.21 11.72
CA TYR A 209 -1.60 -4.10 12.59
C TYR A 209 -3.11 -3.82 12.56
N ARG A 210 -3.77 -4.03 11.41
CA ARG A 210 -5.13 -3.53 11.16
C ARG A 210 -6.16 -4.00 12.19
N LEU A 211 -6.09 -5.26 12.62
CA LEU A 211 -7.01 -5.80 13.62
C LEU A 211 -6.90 -5.06 14.96
N PHE A 212 -5.67 -4.79 15.41
CA PHE A 212 -5.42 -4.12 16.67
C PHE A 212 -5.75 -2.63 16.60
N ASP A 213 -5.47 -1.98 15.47
CA ASP A 213 -5.88 -0.60 15.22
C ASP A 213 -7.41 -0.45 15.28
N LEU A 214 -8.17 -1.37 14.68
CA LEU A 214 -9.63 -1.33 14.75
C LEU A 214 -10.14 -1.49 16.19
N ARG A 215 -9.60 -2.47 16.93
CA ARG A 215 -10.01 -2.74 18.31
C ARG A 215 -9.73 -1.56 19.24
N ARG A 216 -8.54 -0.96 19.18
CA ARG A 216 -8.19 0.19 20.06
C ARG A 216 -9.00 1.44 19.73
N LEU A 217 -9.48 1.56 18.49
CA LEU A 217 -10.34 2.67 18.04
C LEU A 217 -11.83 2.43 18.33
N GLY A 218 -12.21 1.24 18.79
CA GLY A 218 -13.58 0.90 19.17
C GLY A 218 -14.50 0.55 18.00
N TYR A 219 -13.96 0.01 16.90
CA TYR A 219 -14.73 -0.51 15.75
C TYR A 219 -15.03 -2.01 15.86
#